data_AF-A0A392PIV4-F1
#
_entry.id   AF-A0A392PIV4-F1
#
_cell.length_a   1.000
_cell.length_b   1.000
_cell.length_c   1.000
_cell.angle_alpha   90.00
_cell.angle_beta   90.00
_cell.angle_gamma   90.00
#
_symmetry.space_group_name_H-M   'P 1'
#
loop_
_entity.id
_entity.type
_entity.pdbx_description
1 polymer ?
#
loop_
_entity_poly.entity_id
_entity_poly.type
_entity_poly.pdbx_seq_one_letter_code
_entity_poly.pdbx_strand_id
1 'polypeptide(L)'
;MRSKVHLSETDATDHPDKNILRTRENWYVTQKGEEQHKSKDALGTFFDGLCKYARYSKLEVRGILRNADFNNPANVICSLSFDRDKDYFASAGISKKIKIFDFNTLCNDSVDIHYPAVEMSNRSKLSCVCWNNYIKNYLASTDYDGVVKVCFEDTT
;
A
#
# COMPACT_ATOMS: atom_id res chain seq x y z
N MET A 1 21.62 -28.98 -27.17
CA MET A 1 20.91 -29.62 -26.05
C MET A 1 19.95 -28.59 -25.46
N ARG A 2 18.64 -28.70 -25.72
CA ARG A 2 17.61 -27.74 -25.24
C ARG A 2 16.99 -28.34 -23.98
N SER A 3 17.18 -27.68 -22.83
CA SER A 3 16.55 -28.10 -21.57
C SER A 3 15.05 -27.80 -21.63
N LYS A 4 14.21 -28.80 -21.35
CA LYS A 4 12.76 -28.64 -21.16
C LYS A 4 12.51 -28.21 -19.73
N VAL A 5 12.14 -26.95 -19.53
CA VAL A 5 11.67 -26.46 -18.22
C VAL A 5 10.21 -26.85 -18.08
N HIS A 6 9.90 -27.66 -17.08
CA HIS A 6 8.53 -28.02 -16.73
C HIS A 6 7.94 -26.86 -15.91
N LEU A 7 6.98 -26.14 -16.47
CA LEU A 7 6.17 -25.18 -15.72
C LEU A 7 5.11 -25.98 -14.96
N SER A 8 5.08 -25.84 -13.63
CA SER A 8 3.94 -26.27 -12.82
C SER A 8 2.85 -25.20 -12.90
N GLU A 9 1.64 -25.60 -13.29
CA GLU A 9 0.44 -24.76 -13.22
C GLU A 9 0.25 -24.26 -11.78
N THR A 10 0.22 -22.95 -11.62
CA THR A 10 -0.26 -22.29 -10.40
C THR A 10 -1.71 -21.90 -10.61
N ASP A 11 -2.60 -22.52 -9.83
CA ASP A 11 -4.02 -22.19 -9.70
C ASP A 11 -4.26 -20.70 -9.44
N ALA A 12 -5.34 -20.21 -10.05
CA ALA A 12 -5.66 -18.80 -10.27
C ALA A 12 -6.20 -18.01 -9.06
N THR A 13 -5.74 -18.27 -7.83
CA THR A 13 -6.31 -17.59 -6.65
C THR A 13 -5.32 -16.96 -5.67
N ASP A 14 -4.02 -16.90 -5.95
CA ASP A 14 -3.09 -16.21 -5.04
C ASP A 14 -2.53 -14.92 -5.63
N HIS A 15 -2.94 -13.81 -5.01
CA HIS A 15 -2.55 -12.45 -5.36
C HIS A 15 -1.01 -12.32 -5.24
N PRO A 16 -0.28 -11.96 -6.32
CA PRO A 16 1.18 -12.08 -6.39
C PRO A 16 1.96 -11.17 -5.42
N ASP A 17 1.30 -10.19 -4.79
CA ASP A 17 1.92 -9.20 -3.92
C ASP A 17 2.34 -9.77 -2.56
N LYS A 18 1.72 -10.88 -2.11
CA LYS A 18 2.10 -11.55 -0.85
C LYS A 18 3.54 -12.06 -0.86
N ASN A 19 4.07 -12.39 -2.04
CA ASN A 19 5.44 -12.90 -2.20
C ASN A 19 6.51 -11.80 -2.02
N ILE A 20 6.16 -10.53 -2.25
CA ILE A 20 7.10 -9.40 -2.07
C ILE A 20 7.35 -9.14 -0.58
N LEU A 21 6.30 -9.19 0.24
CA LEU A 21 6.40 -9.02 1.70
C LEU A 21 7.11 -10.21 2.38
N ARG A 22 6.82 -11.45 1.94
CA ARG A 22 7.52 -12.66 2.40
C ARG A 22 9.04 -12.62 2.17
N THR A 23 9.49 -11.99 1.09
CA THR A 23 10.92 -11.89 0.77
C THR A 23 11.67 -11.03 1.79
N ARG A 24 11.00 -10.01 2.38
CA ARG A 24 11.59 -9.14 3.40
C ARG A 24 11.71 -9.83 4.77
N GLU A 25 10.74 -10.66 5.13
CA GLU A 25 10.76 -11.44 6.38
C GLU A 25 11.77 -12.60 6.32
N ASN A 26 11.92 -13.24 5.16
CA ASN A 26 12.88 -14.32 4.94
C ASN A 26 14.35 -13.87 5.04
N TRP A 27 14.66 -12.59 4.82
CA TRP A 27 16.03 -12.07 4.97
C TRP A 27 16.54 -12.16 6.42
N TYR A 28 15.66 -11.97 7.41
CA TYR A 28 16.03 -12.04 8.83
C TYR A 28 16.10 -13.49 9.35
N VAL A 29 15.25 -14.40 8.85
CA VAL A 29 15.20 -15.80 9.30
C VAL A 29 16.38 -16.62 8.75
N THR A 30 16.92 -16.27 7.59
CA THR A 30 18.00 -17.03 6.92
C THR A 30 19.37 -16.92 7.63
N GLN A 31 19.52 -16.11 8.67
CA GLN A 31 20.79 -15.98 9.42
C GLN A 31 20.96 -16.96 10.59
N LYS A 32 19.94 -17.74 10.97
CA LYS A 32 19.97 -18.53 12.22
C LYS A 32 19.85 -20.06 12.08
N GLY A 33 19.90 -20.62 10.88
CA GLY A 33 19.78 -22.07 10.67
C GLY A 33 20.80 -22.60 9.66
N GLU A 34 21.85 -23.20 10.20
CA GLU A 34 22.74 -24.24 9.64
C GLU A 34 23.23 -24.12 8.19
N GLU A 35 24.55 -23.98 8.11
CA GLU A 35 25.39 -24.12 6.92
C GLU A 35 25.17 -25.48 6.24
N GLN A 36 24.43 -25.48 5.14
CA GLN A 36 24.74 -26.36 4.02
C GLN A 36 24.97 -25.50 2.78
N HIS A 37 26.23 -25.47 2.34
CA HIS A 37 26.69 -24.86 1.09
C HIS A 37 26.07 -25.59 -0.12
N LYS A 38 24.78 -25.40 -0.34
CA LYS A 38 24.18 -25.57 -1.66
C LYS A 38 24.64 -24.34 -2.43
N SER A 39 25.50 -24.53 -3.44
CA SER A 39 25.87 -23.45 -4.37
C SER A 39 24.57 -22.80 -4.84
N LYS A 40 24.21 -21.63 -4.30
CA LYS A 40 23.01 -20.91 -4.68
C LYS A 40 23.12 -20.72 -6.18
N ASP A 41 22.15 -21.25 -6.93
CA ASP A 41 22.09 -21.12 -8.37
C ASP A 41 21.98 -19.62 -8.71
N ALA A 42 23.13 -18.99 -8.85
CA ALA A 42 23.26 -17.55 -9.07
C ALA A 42 22.63 -17.16 -10.40
N LEU A 43 22.67 -18.07 -11.38
CA LEU A 43 22.06 -17.89 -12.69
C LEU A 43 20.53 -17.99 -12.60
N GLY A 44 20.02 -18.95 -11.83
CA GLY A 44 18.59 -19.03 -11.50
C GLY A 44 18.07 -17.80 -10.76
N THR A 45 18.83 -17.28 -9.78
CA THR A 45 18.48 -16.05 -9.04
C THR A 45 18.49 -14.82 -9.94
N PHE A 46 19.48 -14.70 -10.82
CA PHE A 46 19.56 -13.63 -11.82
C PHE A 46 18.36 -13.68 -12.77
N PHE A 47 18.00 -14.87 -13.26
CA PHE A 47 16.88 -15.05 -14.16
C PHE A 47 15.54 -14.71 -13.49
N ASP A 48 15.32 -15.13 -12.25
CA ASP A 48 14.13 -14.74 -11.47
C ASP A 48 14.05 -13.21 -11.28
N GLY A 49 15.18 -12.56 -10.98
CA GLY A 49 15.27 -11.10 -10.91
C GLY A 49 14.90 -10.42 -12.22
N LEU A 50 15.41 -10.94 -13.35
CA LEU A 50 15.11 -10.42 -14.68
C LEU A 50 13.63 -10.61 -15.05
N CYS A 51 13.05 -11.76 -14.74
CA CYS A 51 11.62 -12.03 -14.98
C CYS A 51 10.73 -11.12 -14.12
N LYS A 52 11.09 -10.84 -12.87
CA LYS A 52 10.37 -9.88 -12.01
C LYS A 52 10.49 -8.46 -12.55
N TYR A 53 11.67 -8.05 -12.99
CA TYR A 53 11.91 -6.75 -13.60
C TYR A 53 11.08 -6.55 -14.88
N ALA A 54 11.07 -7.54 -15.77
CA ALA A 54 10.37 -7.46 -17.05
C ALA A 54 8.86 -7.76 -16.97
N ARG A 55 8.30 -7.99 -15.78
CA ARG A 55 6.89 -8.41 -15.61
C ARG A 55 5.89 -7.32 -16.03
N TYR A 56 6.20 -6.05 -15.77
CA TYR A 56 5.31 -4.93 -16.04
C TYR A 56 6.02 -3.88 -16.89
N SER A 57 5.32 -3.34 -17.89
CA SER A 57 5.88 -2.37 -18.83
C SER A 57 5.06 -1.07 -18.94
N LYS A 58 3.90 -1.00 -18.29
CA LYS A 58 2.96 0.13 -18.39
C LYS A 58 2.26 0.38 -17.07
N LEU A 59 2.04 1.66 -16.76
CA LEU A 59 1.15 2.12 -15.69
C LEU A 59 -0.13 2.67 -16.32
N GLU A 60 -1.28 2.28 -15.79
CA GLU A 60 -2.59 2.76 -16.23
C GLU A 60 -3.29 3.48 -15.08
N VAL A 61 -3.89 4.62 -15.38
CA VAL A 61 -4.70 5.37 -14.42
C VAL A 61 -6.05 4.64 -14.28
N ARG A 62 -6.39 4.25 -13.04
CA ARG A 62 -7.65 3.56 -12.72
C ARG A 62 -8.68 4.44 -12.01
N GLY A 63 -8.26 5.58 -11.47
CA GLY A 63 -9.13 6.56 -10.83
C GLY A 63 -8.39 7.87 -10.63
N ILE A 64 -9.14 8.98 -10.57
CA ILE A 64 -8.59 10.33 -10.35
C ILE A 64 -9.34 10.97 -9.21
N LEU A 65 -8.67 11.13 -8.07
CA LEU A 65 -9.23 11.83 -6.91
C LEU A 65 -8.80 13.31 -6.92
N ARG A 66 -9.77 14.21 -7.09
CA ARG A 66 -9.53 15.66 -7.00
C ARG A 66 -9.72 16.15 -5.57
N ASN A 67 -8.63 16.26 -4.81
CA ASN A 67 -8.64 16.77 -3.44
C ASN A 67 -8.62 18.31 -3.42
N ALA A 68 -9.69 18.94 -3.92
CA ALA A 68 -9.84 20.38 -3.93
C ALA A 68 -10.50 20.85 -2.62
N ASP A 69 -9.73 21.49 -1.75
CA ASP A 69 -10.31 22.35 -0.72
C ASP A 69 -10.46 23.74 -1.34
N PHE A 70 -11.69 24.21 -1.56
CA PHE A 70 -11.98 25.52 -2.16
C PHE A 70 -11.24 26.69 -1.47
N ASN A 71 -10.90 26.50 -0.19
CA ASN A 71 -10.29 27.53 0.66
C ASN A 71 -8.75 27.45 0.71
N ASN A 72 -8.12 26.38 0.21
CA ASN A 72 -6.67 26.25 0.17
C ASN A 72 -6.22 25.48 -1.09
N PRO A 73 -5.80 26.18 -2.16
CA PRO A 73 -5.38 25.55 -3.40
C PRO A 73 -4.05 24.78 -3.26
N ALA A 74 -3.26 25.05 -2.23
CA ALA A 74 -2.00 24.36 -1.96
C ALA A 74 -2.24 23.17 -1.01
N ASN A 75 -2.78 22.08 -1.55
CA ASN A 75 -2.98 20.83 -0.81
C ASN A 75 -2.00 19.76 -1.28
N VAL A 76 -1.00 19.46 -0.44
CA VAL A 76 -0.03 18.39 -0.65
C VAL A 76 -0.40 17.21 0.24
N ILE A 77 -0.63 16.07 -0.39
CA ILE A 77 -0.78 14.78 0.29
C ILE A 77 0.62 14.27 0.64
N CYS A 78 0.86 13.99 1.92
CA CYS A 78 2.15 13.49 2.39
C CYS A 78 2.14 11.97 2.61
N SER A 79 0.96 11.37 2.83
CA SER A 79 0.83 9.97 3.16
C SER A 79 -0.53 9.41 2.75
N LEU A 80 -0.53 8.14 2.36
CA LEU A 80 -1.69 7.33 2.02
C LEU A 80 -1.57 5.98 2.73
N SER A 81 -2.68 5.45 3.24
CA SER A 81 -2.71 4.14 3.89
C SER A 81 -4.03 3.44 3.62
N PHE A 82 -3.98 2.16 3.27
CA PHE A 82 -5.17 1.32 3.10
C PHE A 82 -5.59 0.70 4.41
N ASP A 83 -6.89 0.48 4.57
CA ASP A 83 -7.41 -0.36 5.63
C ASP A 83 -6.98 -1.83 5.42
N ARG A 84 -7.26 -2.66 6.43
CA ARG A 84 -6.90 -4.09 6.39
C ARG A 84 -7.47 -4.81 5.17
N ASP A 85 -8.71 -4.50 4.81
CA ASP A 85 -9.46 -5.22 3.78
C ASP A 85 -9.27 -4.59 2.37
N LYS A 86 -8.64 -3.40 2.32
CA LYS A 86 -8.43 -2.55 1.12
C LYS A 86 -9.72 -2.02 0.50
N ASP A 87 -10.77 -1.92 1.30
CA ASP A 87 -12.03 -1.28 0.93
C ASP A 87 -11.90 0.25 1.01
N TYR A 88 -11.13 0.73 1.98
CA TYR A 88 -10.95 2.15 2.26
C TYR A 88 -9.47 2.53 2.25
N PHE A 89 -9.20 3.79 1.92
CA PHE A 89 -7.88 4.37 2.11
C PHE A 89 -7.96 5.76 2.74
N ALA A 90 -7.05 6.02 3.66
CA ALA A 90 -6.86 7.30 4.30
C ALA A 90 -5.81 8.11 3.53
N SER A 91 -6.06 9.40 3.39
CA SER A 91 -5.10 10.39 2.91
C SER A 91 -4.85 11.45 3.97
N ALA A 92 -3.59 11.81 4.17
CA ALA A 92 -3.17 12.83 5.11
C ALA A 92 -2.18 13.80 4.44
N GLY A 93 -2.16 15.05 4.89
CA GLY A 93 -1.35 16.08 4.27
C GLY A 93 -1.30 17.40 5.03
N ILE A 94 -0.87 18.44 4.31
CA ILE A 94 -0.74 19.81 4.84
C ILE A 94 -2.10 20.52 5.00
N SER A 95 -3.19 19.92 4.51
CA SER A 95 -4.57 20.37 4.76
C SER A 95 -4.98 20.30 6.23
N LYS A 96 -4.17 19.62 7.07
CA LYS A 96 -4.48 19.31 8.47
C LYS A 96 -5.74 18.45 8.61
N LYS A 97 -6.10 17.73 7.55
CA LYS A 97 -7.25 16.83 7.51
C LYS A 97 -6.78 15.45 7.11
N ILE A 98 -7.30 14.44 7.81
CA ILE A 98 -7.27 13.06 7.38
C ILE A 98 -8.60 12.79 6.69
N LYS A 99 -8.56 12.40 5.42
CA LYS A 99 -9.74 12.10 4.60
C LYS A 99 -9.73 10.63 4.22
N ILE A 100 -10.81 9.92 4.52
CA ILE A 100 -10.98 8.50 4.21
C ILE A 100 -11.91 8.37 3.01
N PHE A 101 -11.50 7.59 2.01
CA PHE A 101 -12.23 7.38 0.77
C PHE A 101 -12.48 5.90 0.54
N ASP A 102 -13.62 5.59 -0.06
CA ASP A 102 -13.94 4.26 -0.58
C ASP A 102 -13.16 4.03 -1.88
N PHE A 103 -12.36 2.97 -1.91
CA PHE A 103 -11.52 2.62 -3.04
C PHE A 103 -12.32 2.07 -4.22
N ASN A 104 -13.38 1.31 -3.96
CA ASN A 104 -14.20 0.69 -5.00
C ASN A 104 -14.97 1.76 -5.79
N THR A 105 -15.54 2.72 -5.06
CA THR A 105 -16.22 3.89 -5.65
C THR A 105 -15.25 4.71 -6.50
N LEU A 106 -14.00 4.93 -6.05
CA LEU A 106 -12.99 5.66 -6.83
C LEU A 106 -12.60 4.97 -8.14
N CYS A 107 -12.61 3.63 -8.18
CA CYS A 107 -12.15 2.88 -9.35
C CYS A 107 -13.26 2.61 -10.39
N ASN A 108 -14.51 2.52 -9.95
CA ASN A 108 -15.61 2.07 -10.81
C ASN A 108 -16.55 3.19 -11.23
N ASP A 109 -16.69 4.26 -10.44
CA ASP A 109 -17.63 5.33 -10.77
C ASP A 109 -17.00 6.38 -11.70
N SER A 110 -17.75 6.78 -12.72
CA SER A 110 -17.37 7.84 -13.66
C SER A 110 -17.74 9.23 -13.14
N VAL A 111 -17.55 9.49 -11.85
CA VAL A 111 -17.92 10.77 -11.22
C VAL A 111 -16.67 11.64 -11.10
N ASP A 112 -16.76 12.91 -11.49
CA ASP A 112 -15.63 13.85 -11.46
C ASP A 112 -15.20 14.27 -10.04
N ILE A 113 -16.07 14.07 -9.05
CA ILE A 113 -15.90 14.52 -7.66
C ILE A 113 -16.21 13.38 -6.70
N HIS A 114 -15.21 12.95 -5.92
CA HIS A 114 -15.38 11.96 -4.86
C HIS A 114 -15.32 12.64 -3.49
N TYR A 115 -16.38 12.44 -2.69
CA TYR A 115 -16.44 12.92 -1.33
C TYR A 115 -15.82 11.90 -0.37
N PRO A 116 -15.09 12.35 0.67
CA PRO A 116 -14.60 11.44 1.68
C PRO A 116 -15.78 10.87 2.49
N ALA A 117 -15.70 9.59 2.84
CA ALA A 117 -16.63 8.96 3.75
C ALA A 117 -16.49 9.53 5.16
N VAL A 118 -15.26 9.79 5.58
CA VAL A 118 -14.93 10.38 6.88
C VAL A 118 -13.84 11.44 6.70
N GLU A 119 -14.03 12.58 7.37
CA GLU A 119 -13.04 13.65 7.45
C GLU A 119 -12.73 13.98 8.92
N MET A 120 -11.47 13.78 9.31
CA MET A 120 -10.97 14.13 10.64
C MET A 120 -10.05 15.34 10.55
N SER A 121 -10.38 16.41 11.26
CA SER A 121 -9.54 17.61 11.31
C SER A 121 -8.50 17.53 12.43
N ASN A 122 -7.36 18.18 12.20
CA ASN A 122 -6.26 18.24 13.15
C ASN A 122 -5.75 19.68 13.28
N ARG A 123 -5.08 19.97 14.40
CA ARG A 123 -4.58 21.33 14.70
C ARG A 123 -3.39 21.70 13.80
N SER A 124 -2.58 20.71 13.47
CA SER A 124 -1.30 20.89 12.78
C SER A 124 -1.24 20.05 11.52
N LYS A 125 -0.28 20.36 10.66
CA LYS A 125 -0.06 19.62 9.41
C LYS A 125 0.30 18.17 9.75
N LEU A 126 -0.21 17.25 8.97
CA LEU A 126 0.07 15.83 9.13
C LEU A 126 1.30 15.46 8.33
N SER A 127 2.11 14.55 8.85
CA SER A 127 3.30 14.01 8.19
C SER A 127 3.10 12.57 7.72
N CYS A 128 2.40 11.74 8.50
CA CYS A 128 2.15 10.35 8.17
C CYS A 128 0.80 9.88 8.72
N VAL A 129 0.22 8.89 8.06
CA VAL A 129 -0.95 8.15 8.52
C VAL A 129 -0.71 6.65 8.30
N CYS A 130 -1.15 5.82 9.23
CA CYS A 130 -0.97 4.38 9.16
C CYS A 130 -2.18 3.65 9.74
N TRP A 131 -2.85 2.86 8.91
CA TRP A 131 -3.97 2.05 9.33
C TRP A 131 -3.50 0.83 10.13
N ASN A 132 -4.26 0.47 11.17
CA ASN A 132 -4.05 -0.78 11.88
C ASN A 132 -4.46 -1.99 10.99
N ASN A 133 -3.51 -2.87 10.73
CA ASN A 133 -3.71 -4.08 9.91
C ASN A 133 -4.55 -5.17 10.59
N TYR A 134 -4.83 -5.05 11.89
CA TYR A 134 -5.62 -6.01 12.66
C TYR A 134 -7.03 -5.49 12.94
N ILE A 135 -7.14 -4.28 13.51
CA ILE A 135 -8.41 -3.64 13.86
C ILE A 135 -8.77 -2.60 12.81
N LYS A 136 -9.82 -2.87 12.03
CA LYS A 136 -10.23 -2.05 10.88
C LYS A 136 -10.55 -0.60 11.24
N ASN A 137 -10.96 -0.27 12.46
CA ASN A 137 -11.40 1.09 12.79
C ASN A 137 -10.30 1.94 13.47
N TYR A 138 -9.06 1.44 13.53
CA TYR A 138 -7.96 2.14 14.18
C TYR A 138 -6.97 2.70 13.18
N LEU A 139 -6.68 3.99 13.30
CA LEU A 139 -5.77 4.72 12.44
C LEU A 139 -4.79 5.53 13.31
N ALA A 140 -3.49 5.40 13.06
CA ALA A 140 -2.49 6.24 13.70
C ALA A 140 -2.11 7.40 12.79
N SER A 141 -1.90 8.58 13.36
CA SER A 141 -1.44 9.77 12.64
C SER A 141 -0.31 10.47 13.38
N THR A 142 0.57 11.12 12.62
CA THR A 142 1.67 11.93 13.14
C THR A 142 1.64 13.34 12.57
N ASP A 143 2.00 14.31 13.40
CA ASP A 143 1.89 15.73 13.09
C ASP A 143 3.27 16.39 13.00
N TYR A 144 3.32 17.59 12.41
CA TYR A 144 4.55 18.41 12.33
C TYR A 144 5.00 18.94 13.70
N ASP A 145 4.12 18.96 14.69
CA ASP A 145 4.45 19.34 16.06
C ASP A 145 5.03 18.16 16.87
N GLY A 146 5.25 17.00 16.23
CA GLY A 146 5.79 15.81 16.88
C GLY A 146 4.77 14.98 17.67
N VAL A 147 3.48 15.30 17.58
CA VAL A 147 2.41 14.55 18.27
C VAL A 147 2.05 13.30 17.47
N VAL A 148 1.93 12.18 18.17
CA VAL A 148 1.39 10.91 17.64
C VAL A 148 0.02 10.67 18.26
N LYS A 149 -0.99 10.41 17.43
CA LYS A 149 -2.36 10.16 17.86
C LYS A 149 -2.86 8.85 17.27
N VAL A 150 -3.70 8.16 18.03
CA VAL A 150 -4.49 7.03 17.55
C VAL A 150 -5.94 7.50 17.47
N CYS A 151 -6.45 7.53 16.26
CA CYS A 151 -7.82 7.90 15.93
C CYS A 151 -8.65 6.61 15.84
N PHE A 152 -9.86 6.69 16.39
CA PHE A 152 -10.89 5.67 16.21
C PHE A 152 -11.91 6.19 15.20
N GLU A 153 -12.25 5.37 14.22
CA GLU A 153 -13.33 5.64 13.28
C GLU A 153 -14.63 5.03 13.84
N ASP A 154 -15.47 5.87 14.44
CA ASP A 154 -16.84 5.51 14.80
C ASP A 154 -17.68 5.40 13.53
N THR A 155 -17.90 4.16 13.07
CA THR A 155 -18.88 3.85 12.03
C THR A 155 -20.26 3.80 12.67
N THR A 156 -20.96 4.95 12.75
CA THR A 156 -22.40 5.03 13.04
C THR A 156 -23.20 5.34 11.79
#